data_AF-A0A4U7F9U2-F1
#
_entry.id   AF-A0A4U7F9U2-F1
#
_cell.length_a   1.000
_cell.length_b   1.000
_cell.length_c   1.000
_cell.angle_alpha   90.00
_cell.angle_beta   90.00
_cell.angle_gamma   90.00
#
_symmetry.space_group_name_H-M   'P 1'
#
loop_
_entity.id
_entity.type
_entity.pdbx_description
1 polymer ?
#
loop_
_entity_poly.entity_id
_entity_poly.type
_entity_poly.pdbx_seq_one_letter_code
_entity_poly.pdbx_strand_id
1 'polypeptide(L)'
;MGYFDNLQLDTWFKAVTYLGGIVLILSLTVELQSVSNEVMTTIGFGMFLYGIGRWKNQKTHTQFVPGGKLSWKARDTDIIGILLEIIGIFAIVSAIGYIIYQAIGI
;
A
#
# COMPACT_ATOMS: atom_id res chain seq x y z
N MET A 1 26.26 -9.86 0.73
CA MET A 1 25.26 -8.79 0.50
C MET A 1 23.93 -9.48 0.29
N GLY A 2 23.03 -9.38 1.26
CA GLY A 2 21.69 -9.96 1.17
C GLY A 2 20.80 -9.09 0.29
N TYR A 3 19.91 -9.71 -0.49
CA TYR A 3 18.95 -9.00 -1.34
C TYR A 3 18.01 -8.06 -0.56
N PHE A 4 17.91 -8.25 0.76
CA PHE A 4 17.05 -7.47 1.65
C PHE A 4 17.76 -6.29 2.33
N ASP A 5 19.09 -6.16 2.18
CA ASP A 5 19.86 -5.08 2.84
C ASP A 5 19.47 -3.68 2.31
N ASN A 6 18.90 -3.62 1.09
CA ASN A 6 18.40 -2.39 0.47
C ASN A 6 16.91 -2.14 0.72
N LEU A 7 16.18 -3.08 1.33
CA LEU A 7 14.75 -2.97 1.52
C LEU A 7 14.47 -2.17 2.80
N GLN A 8 14.47 -0.84 2.67
CA GLN A 8 14.17 0.11 3.75
C GLN A 8 12.67 0.06 4.13
N LEU A 9 12.27 -1.01 4.82
CA LEU A 9 10.94 -1.24 5.40
C LEU A 9 10.74 -0.47 6.72
N ASP A 10 11.49 0.59 6.94
CA ASP A 10 11.48 1.40 8.17
C ASP A 10 10.11 2.04 8.48
N THR A 11 9.17 1.97 7.55
CA THR A 11 7.82 2.52 7.69
C THR A 11 6.75 1.50 7.31
N TRP A 12 5.72 1.37 8.16
CA TRP A 12 4.64 0.39 8.02
C TRP A 12 3.93 0.44 6.66
N PHE A 13 3.73 1.63 6.07
CA PHE A 13 3.04 1.75 4.80
C PHE A 13 3.85 1.19 3.63
N LYS A 14 5.19 1.16 3.72
CA LYS A 14 6.02 0.48 2.70
C LYS A 14 5.80 -1.02 2.77
N ALA A 15 5.73 -1.59 3.97
CA ALA A 15 5.40 -3.00 4.14
C ALA A 15 4.03 -3.32 3.52
N VAL A 16 3.02 -2.47 3.74
CA VAL A 16 1.71 -2.60 3.08
C VAL A 16 1.82 -2.52 1.56
N THR A 17 2.60 -1.58 1.01
CA THR A 17 2.85 -1.50 -0.44
C THR A 17 3.45 -2.79 -0.99
N TYR A 18 4.52 -3.29 -0.38
CA TYR A 18 5.21 -4.49 -0.86
C TYR A 18 4.33 -5.73 -0.73
N LEU A 19 3.63 -5.91 0.40
CA LEU A 19 2.67 -7.00 0.57
C LEU A 19 1.54 -6.92 -0.45
N GLY A 20 0.98 -5.74 -0.66
CA GLY A 20 -0.04 -5.51 -1.69
C GLY A 20 0.46 -5.86 -3.09
N GLY A 21 1.68 -5.45 -3.44
CA GLY A 21 2.31 -5.78 -4.72
C GLY A 21 2.56 -7.29 -4.89
N ILE A 22 3.00 -7.98 -3.84
CA ILE A 22 3.17 -9.45 -3.87
C ILE A 22 1.82 -10.14 -4.06
N VAL A 23 0.80 -9.76 -3.28
CA VAL A 23 -0.55 -10.32 -3.40
C VAL A 23 -1.10 -10.08 -4.81
N LEU A 24 -0.91 -8.89 -5.36
CA LEU A 24 -1.32 -8.54 -6.72
C LEU A 24 -0.62 -9.40 -7.78
N ILE A 25 0.69 -9.61 -7.66
CA ILE A 25 1.42 -10.47 -8.61
C ILE A 25 0.95 -11.92 -8.49
N LEU A 26 0.77 -12.42 -7.26
CA LEU A 26 0.31 -13.79 -7.03
C LEU A 26 -1.12 -13.98 -7.56
N SER A 27 -2.04 -13.04 -7.35
CA SER A 27 -3.41 -13.15 -7.83
C SER A 27 -3.51 -13.12 -9.36
N LEU A 28 -2.55 -12.52 -10.05
CA LEU A 28 -2.48 -12.49 -11.52
C LEU A 28 -1.79 -13.72 -12.13
N THR A 29 -0.98 -14.42 -11.35
CA THR A 29 -0.13 -15.53 -11.85
C THR A 29 -0.57 -16.91 -11.37
N VAL A 30 -1.30 -16.98 -10.26
CA VAL A 30 -1.71 -18.23 -9.62
C VAL A 30 -3.24 -18.24 -9.47
N GLU A 31 -3.86 -19.31 -9.94
CA GLU A 31 -5.29 -19.55 -9.72
C GLU A 31 -5.54 -19.90 -8.25
N LEU A 32 -6.36 -19.11 -7.57
CA LEU A 32 -6.71 -19.31 -6.17
C LEU A 32 -8.01 -20.11 -6.09
N GLN A 33 -7.98 -21.21 -5.32
CA GLN A 33 -9.14 -22.11 -5.19
C GLN A 33 -10.17 -21.60 -4.17
N SER A 34 -9.74 -20.82 -3.17
CA SER A 34 -10.60 -20.42 -2.04
C SER A 34 -11.33 -19.08 -2.27
N VAL A 35 -10.78 -18.20 -3.10
CA VAL A 35 -11.33 -16.86 -3.36
C VAL A 35 -11.07 -16.53 -4.83
N SER A 36 -12.01 -15.87 -5.50
CA SER A 36 -11.83 -15.43 -6.88
C SER A 36 -10.60 -14.53 -7.04
N ASN A 37 -9.86 -14.75 -8.12
CA ASN A 37 -8.64 -14.02 -8.44
C ASN A 37 -8.92 -12.52 -8.61
N GLU A 38 -10.08 -12.15 -9.14
CA GLU A 38 -10.51 -10.76 -9.31
C GLU A 38 -10.61 -10.02 -7.96
N VAL A 39 -11.16 -10.69 -6.95
CA VAL A 39 -11.29 -10.14 -5.60
C VAL A 39 -9.91 -9.95 -4.96
N MET A 40 -9.04 -10.95 -5.06
CA MET A 40 -7.68 -10.88 -4.50
C MET A 40 -6.81 -9.87 -5.23
N THR A 41 -6.98 -9.73 -6.55
CA THR A 41 -6.36 -8.67 -7.36
C THR A 41 -6.80 -7.31 -6.89
N THR A 42 -8.09 -7.12 -6.61
CA THR A 42 -8.64 -5.85 -6.11
C THR A 42 -8.06 -5.51 -4.72
N ILE A 43 -7.94 -6.50 -3.83
CA ILE A 43 -7.33 -6.31 -2.50
C ILE A 43 -5.84 -5.94 -2.63
N GLY A 44 -5.07 -6.72 -3.39
CA GLY A 44 -3.64 -6.48 -3.60
C GLY A 44 -3.37 -5.12 -4.23
N PHE A 45 -4.14 -4.76 -5.26
CA PHE A 45 -4.07 -3.46 -5.90
C PHE A 45 -4.46 -2.32 -4.94
N GLY A 46 -5.53 -2.50 -4.15
CA GLY A 46 -5.95 -1.52 -3.16
C GLY A 46 -4.89 -1.26 -2.08
N MET A 47 -4.27 -2.33 -1.56
CA MET A 47 -3.16 -2.24 -0.60
C MET A 47 -1.94 -1.52 -1.20
N PHE A 48 -1.61 -1.85 -2.45
CA PHE A 48 -0.51 -1.23 -3.18
C PHE A 48 -0.73 0.28 -3.37
N LEU A 49 -1.92 0.67 -3.87
CA LEU A 49 -2.28 2.08 -4.07
C LEU A 49 -2.30 2.86 -2.75
N TYR A 50 -2.89 2.29 -1.70
CA TYR A 50 -2.92 2.92 -0.38
C TYR A 50 -1.50 3.19 0.14
N GLY A 51 -0.64 2.17 0.09
CA GLY A 51 0.74 2.32 0.55
C GLY A 51 1.55 3.32 -0.28
N ILE A 52 1.35 3.37 -1.61
CA ILE A 52 1.97 4.40 -2.48
C ILE A 52 1.45 5.80 -2.14
N GLY A 53 0.15 5.96 -1.93
CA GLY A 53 -0.44 7.26 -1.55
C GLY A 53 0.16 7.76 -0.23
N ARG A 54 0.28 6.88 0.76
CA ARG A 54 0.96 7.15 2.03
C ARG A 54 2.43 7.51 1.85
N TRP A 55 3.15 6.77 1.00
CA TRP A 55 4.55 7.07 0.72
C TRP A 55 4.70 8.43 0.04
N LYS A 56 3.86 8.74 -0.95
CA LYS A 56 3.88 10.04 -1.62
C LYS A 56 3.68 11.20 -0.65
N ASN A 57 2.79 11.02 0.32
CA ASN A 57 2.53 12.01 1.37
C ASN A 57 3.64 12.09 2.42
N GLN A 58 4.63 11.18 2.41
CA GLN A 58 5.75 11.19 3.36
C GLN A 58 6.98 11.85 2.73
N LYS A 59 7.11 13.16 2.95
CA LYS A 59 8.21 13.96 2.39
C LYS A 59 9.38 14.04 3.37
N THR A 60 10.58 14.06 2.82
CA THR A 60 11.80 14.32 3.60
C THR A 60 12.08 15.81 3.55
N HIS A 61 12.02 16.45 4.71
CA HIS A 61 12.37 17.85 4.86
C HIS A 61 13.82 17.96 5.33
N THR A 62 14.55 18.89 4.74
CA THR A 62 15.93 19.17 5.10
C THR A 62 16.09 20.65 5.33
N GLN A 63 16.59 21.02 6.51
CA GLN A 63 16.90 22.39 6.87
C GLN A 63 18.36 22.49 7.30
N PHE A 64 19.04 23.53 6.82
CA PHE A 64 20.38 23.87 7.29
C PHE A 64 20.25 24.70 8.58
N VAL A 65 20.91 24.23 9.63
CA VAL A 65 20.97 24.91 10.93
C VAL A 65 22.43 25.18 11.29
N PRO A 66 22.75 26.18 12.13
CA PRO A 66 24.11 26.34 12.65
C PRO A 66 24.56 25.03 13.30
N GLY A 67 25.61 24.40 12.77
CA GLY A 67 26.10 23.10 13.24
C GLY A 67 25.78 21.88 12.35
N GLY A 68 25.01 22.04 11.26
CA GLY A 68 24.88 20.96 10.25
C GLY A 68 23.55 20.92 9.50
N LYS A 69 23.24 19.74 8.95
CA LYS A 69 21.99 19.48 8.21
C LYS A 69 21.03 18.70 9.10
N LEU A 70 19.88 19.29 9.39
CA LEU A 70 18.77 18.59 10.05
C LEU A 70 17.85 18.02 8.97
N SER A 71 17.58 16.71 9.03
CA SER A 71 16.68 16.03 8.10
C SER A 71 15.64 15.23 8.87
N TRP A 72 14.37 15.39 8.54
CA TRP A 72 13.28 14.63 9.14
C TRP A 72 12.25 14.23 8.09
N LYS A 73 11.49 13.17 8.38
CA LYS A 73 10.37 12.74 7.55
C LYS A 73 9.08 13.24 8.19
N ALA A 74 8.28 14.00 7.45
CA ALA A 74 6.99 14.47 7.91
C ALA A 74 5.92 14.13 6.86
N ARG A 75 4.67 14.03 7.33
CA ARG A 75 3.53 13.92 6.41
C ARG A 75 3.22 15.31 5.88
N ASP A 76 3.30 15.47 4.58
CA ASP A 76 2.85 16.66 3.87
C ASP A 76 1.84 16.22 2.81
N THR A 77 0.65 16.79 2.91
CA THR A 77 -0.54 16.31 2.23
C THR A 77 -0.50 16.71 0.76
N ASP A 78 -0.38 15.71 -0.12
CA ASP A 78 -0.50 15.85 -1.57
C ASP A 78 -1.86 15.34 -2.03
N ILE A 79 -2.53 16.09 -2.92
CA ILE A 79 -3.88 15.76 -3.41
C ILE A 79 -3.90 14.38 -4.07
N ILE A 80 -2.90 14.08 -4.91
CA ILE A 80 -2.81 12.77 -5.57
C ILE A 80 -2.53 11.68 -4.53
N GLY A 81 -1.69 11.95 -3.52
CA GLY A 81 -1.44 11.03 -2.43
C GLY A 81 -2.72 10.67 -1.67
N ILE A 82 -3.57 11.65 -1.36
CA ILE A 82 -4.89 11.41 -0.77
C ILE A 82 -5.79 10.60 -1.70
N LEU A 83 -5.87 10.96 -2.98
CA LEU A 83 -6.73 10.24 -3.94
C LEU A 83 -6.34 8.75 -4.01
N LEU A 84 -5.05 8.44 -4.06
CA LEU A 84 -4.55 7.07 -4.03
C LEU A 84 -4.91 6.35 -2.72
N GLU A 85 -4.80 7.02 -1.57
CA GLU A 85 -5.24 6.47 -0.28
C GLU A 85 -6.74 6.14 -0.28
N ILE A 86 -7.59 7.05 -0.76
CA ILE A 86 -9.05 6.87 -0.80
C ILE A 86 -9.43 5.73 -1.75
N ILE A 87 -8.88 5.71 -2.97
CA ILE A 87 -9.16 4.65 -3.95
C ILE A 87 -8.70 3.30 -3.41
N GLY A 88 -7.51 3.25 -2.78
CA GLY A 88 -6.98 2.04 -2.18
C GLY A 88 -7.88 1.49 -1.07
N ILE A 89 -8.33 2.35 -0.14
CA ILE A 89 -9.28 1.96 0.92
C ILE A 89 -10.60 1.48 0.31
N PHE A 90 -11.14 2.21 -0.66
CA PHE A 90 -12.41 1.86 -1.29
C PHE A 90 -12.35 0.49 -1.98
N ALA A 91 -11.26 0.19 -2.70
CA ALA A 91 -11.02 -1.12 -3.31
C ALA A 91 -10.97 -2.25 -2.26
N ILE A 92 -10.24 -2.05 -1.16
CA ILE A 92 -10.14 -3.06 -0.09
C ILE A 92 -11.51 -3.30 0.56
N VAL A 93 -12.22 -2.23 0.93
CA VAL A 93 -13.51 -2.33 1.62
C VAL A 93 -14.56 -2.98 0.71
N SER A 94 -14.62 -2.59 -0.57
CA SER A 94 -15.57 -3.19 -1.52
C SER A 94 -15.28 -4.67 -1.78
N ALA A 95 -14.00 -5.06 -1.91
CA ALA A 95 -13.62 -6.46 -2.08
C ALA A 95 -13.95 -7.31 -0.84
N ILE A 96 -13.66 -6.81 0.36
CA ILE A 96 -14.03 -7.50 1.61
C ILE A 96 -15.56 -7.60 1.74
N GLY A 97 -16.29 -6.52 1.44
CA GLY A 97 -17.75 -6.51 1.46
C GLY A 97 -18.34 -7.54 0.50
N TYR A 98 -17.76 -7.70 -0.68
CA TYR A 98 -18.16 -8.73 -1.64
C TYR A 98 -17.93 -10.16 -1.13
N ILE A 99 -16.79 -10.43 -0.48
CA ILE A 99 -16.53 -11.73 0.15
C ILE A 99 -17.57 -12.04 1.23
N ILE A 100 -17.86 -11.07 2.09
CA ILE A 100 -18.84 -11.22 3.17
C ILE A 100 -20.23 -11.46 2.60
N TYR A 101 -20.61 -10.71 1.56
CA TYR A 101 -21.89 -10.86 0.89
C TYR A 101 -22.07 -12.28 0.33
N GLN A 102 -21.06 -12.81 -0.38
CA GLN A 102 -21.07 -14.21 -0.84
C GLN A 102 -21.16 -15.21 0.32
N ALA A 103 -20.44 -14.97 1.42
CA ALA A 103 -20.41 -15.89 2.55
C ALA A 103 -21.74 -15.97 3.31
N ILE A 104 -22.51 -14.87 3.34
CA ILE A 104 -23.81 -14.80 4.04
C ILE A 104 -24.96 -15.31 3.15
N GLY A 105 -24.77 -15.43 1.83
CA GLY A 105 -25.71 -16.09 0.92
C GLY A 105 -27.02 -15.32 0.71
N ILE A 106 -27.00 -14.00 0.84
CA ILE A 106 -28.12 -13.10 0.44
C ILE A 106 -27.87 -12.63 -0.98
#